data_AF-A0A974T5R3-F1
#
_entry.id   AF-A0A974T5R3-F1
#
_cell.length_a   1.000
_cell.length_b   1.000
_cell.length_c   1.000
_cell.angle_alpha   90.00
_cell.angle_beta   90.00
_cell.angle_gamma   90.00
#
_symmetry.space_group_name_H-M   'P 1'
#
loop_
_entity.id
_entity.type
_entity.pdbx_description
1 polymer ?
#
loop_
_entity_poly.entity_id
_entity_poly.type
_entity_poly.pdbx_seq_one_letter_code
_entity_poly.pdbx_strand_id
1 'polypeptide(L)'
;MAHIPTVSVRVSRSGENPSSGILSIGDWSIPCTVGSDGLAQATIKREGDKRTPIGVFPLRYGFFNAAAQPDFPRDLAFPFVPLTSEMIWEEGGGNYNRLVFAIGEERVDDRLSRSRDERLFDVIVPIGFNDAAPEFGRGSALFIHAARSDMKGTAGCIGIPQEKMPEFIRRLTPGMVIDIGYMEEAHDEARGPDDPLETVRFIGLQPGPKLIVMGAVHGNEPCGPQAILRAIADCRAGRLKIRRGEVTFVPVANLKAYRQRTREGDRNLNRDLRDKPVPEDYEDRVGNRICTLLREHDVLLDVHSFRGDGEPFVFAGPSDNFGAIEPFRYAQAEGELAVRLGTETVIHGWLEVYDRFLKKRASLGYANPTNAEGVGSTEYMRFAGGYGVTLECGPHDDPASAEVGYEAILNALAHLQLIDAPKPCVSTRKAIHIIDVLVCEVEGDRLVSRWKTGDTVGAGQALIMRANGEIVIAPRAGFIIFPNENAKPGDGLCYFGVASERTF
;
A
#
# COMPACT_ATOMS: atom_id res chain seq x y z
N MET A 1 8.91 -19.88 2.85
CA MET A 1 9.24 -19.02 3.99
C MET A 1 9.10 -19.86 5.26
N ALA A 2 10.08 -19.88 6.15
CA ALA A 2 9.94 -20.56 7.43
C ALA A 2 8.95 -19.78 8.30
N HIS A 3 7.88 -20.43 8.76
CA HIS A 3 6.90 -19.82 9.66
C HIS A 3 7.59 -19.56 11.01
N ILE A 4 7.72 -18.30 11.42
CA ILE A 4 8.26 -17.97 12.75
C ILE A 4 7.21 -18.35 13.80
N PRO A 5 7.53 -19.20 14.79
CA PRO A 5 6.60 -19.52 15.87
C PRO A 5 6.17 -18.23 16.60
N THR A 6 4.86 -18.03 16.77
CA THR A 6 4.30 -16.73 17.19
C THR A 6 3.26 -16.91 18.29
N VAL A 7 3.36 -16.08 19.33
CA VAL A 7 2.29 -15.81 20.29
C VAL A 7 1.49 -14.63 19.75
N SER A 8 0.20 -14.79 19.47
CA SER A 8 -0.66 -13.70 19.00
C SER A 8 -1.44 -13.11 20.16
N VAL A 9 -1.49 -11.79 20.27
CA VAL A 9 -2.36 -11.06 21.19
C VAL A 9 -3.26 -10.14 20.37
N ARG A 10 -4.57 -10.30 20.53
CA ARG A 10 -5.59 -9.54 19.81
C ARG A 10 -6.59 -8.90 20.77
N VAL A 11 -6.77 -7.60 20.63
CA VAL A 11 -7.69 -6.78 21.44
C VAL A 11 -8.79 -6.23 20.53
N SER A 12 -10.05 -6.18 20.97
CA SER A 12 -11.12 -5.52 20.19
C SER A 12 -10.93 -3.99 20.24
N ARG A 13 -11.17 -3.29 19.12
CA ARG A 13 -11.21 -1.82 19.10
C ARG A 13 -12.53 -1.28 19.63
N SER A 14 -13.62 -1.99 19.36
CA SER A 14 -14.99 -1.61 19.75
C SER A 14 -15.42 -2.13 21.14
N GLY A 15 -14.56 -2.88 21.84
CA GLY A 15 -14.90 -3.49 23.12
C GLY A 15 -15.10 -2.47 24.24
N GLU A 16 -16.07 -2.73 25.13
CA GLU A 16 -16.33 -1.91 26.32
C GLU A 16 -15.13 -1.84 27.29
N ASN A 17 -14.27 -2.87 27.26
CA ASN A 17 -13.06 -2.93 28.06
C ASN A 17 -11.80 -2.95 27.17
N PRO A 18 -11.06 -1.82 27.07
CA PRO A 18 -9.89 -1.71 26.20
C PRO A 18 -8.71 -2.57 26.65
N SER A 19 -8.73 -3.08 27.89
CA SER A 19 -7.67 -3.92 28.43
C SER A 19 -7.90 -5.42 28.25
N SER A 20 -9.02 -5.84 27.66
CA SER A 20 -9.36 -7.24 27.47
C SER A 20 -8.92 -7.75 26.10
N GLY A 21 -8.16 -8.83 26.06
CA GLY A 21 -7.69 -9.44 24.80
C GLY A 21 -7.75 -10.96 24.81
N ILE A 22 -7.39 -11.55 23.67
CA ILE A 22 -7.17 -12.99 23.51
C ILE A 22 -5.71 -13.22 23.17
N LEU A 23 -5.06 -14.13 23.90
CA LEU A 23 -3.74 -14.64 23.57
C LEU A 23 -3.87 -16.02 22.93
N SER A 24 -3.19 -16.23 21.80
CA SER A 24 -3.23 -17.49 21.04
C SER A 24 -1.84 -18.02 20.69
N ILE A 25 -1.66 -19.34 20.74
CA ILE A 25 -0.47 -20.06 20.24
C ILE A 25 -0.97 -21.27 19.44
N GLY A 26 -0.92 -21.16 18.11
CA GLY A 26 -1.55 -22.15 17.23
C GLY A 26 -3.07 -22.16 17.41
N ASP A 27 -3.63 -23.33 17.72
CA ASP A 27 -5.05 -23.56 17.98
C ASP A 27 -5.47 -23.23 19.43
N TRP A 28 -4.51 -23.06 20.33
CA TRP A 28 -4.77 -22.77 21.74
C TRP A 28 -4.98 -21.28 21.96
N SER A 29 -6.10 -20.91 22.58
CA SER A 29 -6.46 -19.53 22.89
C SER A 29 -6.98 -19.37 24.30
N ILE A 30 -6.58 -18.28 24.96
CA ILE A 30 -6.99 -17.93 26.33
C ILE A 30 -7.30 -16.44 26.42
N PRO A 31 -8.16 -16.02 27.36
CA PRO A 31 -8.28 -14.59 27.68
C PRO A 31 -6.95 -14.08 28.22
N CYS A 32 -6.66 -12.81 27.95
CA CYS A 32 -5.53 -12.10 28.51
C CYS A 32 -5.90 -10.64 28.80
N THR A 33 -5.05 -9.97 29.55
CA THR A 33 -5.16 -8.55 29.86
C THR A 33 -3.97 -7.82 29.26
N VAL A 34 -4.19 -6.62 28.76
CA VAL A 34 -3.16 -5.69 28.32
C VAL A 34 -3.17 -4.46 29.22
N GLY A 35 -2.44 -3.41 28.84
CA GLY A 35 -2.51 -2.11 29.52
C GLY A 35 -3.96 -1.64 29.74
N SER A 36 -4.23 -1.02 30.89
CA SER A 36 -5.56 -0.53 31.27
C SER A 36 -6.14 0.50 30.30
N ASP A 37 -5.29 1.24 29.57
CA ASP A 37 -5.70 2.17 28.51
C ASP A 37 -5.56 1.56 27.10
N GLY A 38 -5.43 0.23 27.00
CA GLY A 38 -5.41 -0.55 25.78
C GLY A 38 -4.05 -0.64 25.10
N LEU A 39 -4.04 -0.50 23.77
CA LEU A 39 -2.84 -0.63 22.94
C LEU A 39 -2.34 0.73 22.43
N ALA A 40 -1.04 0.87 22.21
CA ALA A 40 -0.42 2.04 21.57
C ALA A 40 0.49 1.61 20.43
N GLN A 41 0.49 2.35 19.30
CA GLN A 41 1.54 2.16 18.29
C GLN A 41 2.92 2.28 18.94
N ALA A 42 3.85 1.36 18.64
CA ALA A 42 5.18 1.34 19.27
C ALA A 42 5.89 2.70 19.20
N THR A 43 5.66 3.47 18.13
CA THR A 43 6.23 4.81 17.90
C THR A 43 5.68 5.90 18.83
N ILE A 44 4.46 5.75 19.36
CA ILE A 44 3.83 6.74 20.26
C ILE A 44 3.74 6.26 21.71
N LYS A 45 4.00 4.97 21.96
CA LYS A 45 4.03 4.37 23.29
C LYS A 45 4.97 5.15 24.22
N ARG A 46 4.48 5.50 25.41
CA ARG A 46 5.23 6.21 26.45
C ARG A 46 5.14 5.49 27.78
N GLU A 47 6.10 5.72 28.65
CA GLU A 47 6.05 5.24 30.02
C GLU A 47 4.89 5.91 30.79
N GLY A 48 4.20 5.14 31.63
CA GLY A 48 3.05 5.65 32.39
C GLY A 48 1.74 5.82 31.60
N ASP A 49 1.73 5.61 30.27
CA ASP A 49 0.51 5.72 29.45
C ASP A 49 -0.50 4.60 29.64
N LYS A 50 -0.17 3.60 30.47
CA LYS A 50 -0.97 2.41 30.76
C LYS A 50 -1.38 1.61 29.53
N ARG A 51 -0.60 1.67 28.44
CA ARG A 51 -0.85 0.94 27.19
C ARG A 51 0.19 -0.14 26.94
N THR A 52 -0.17 -1.17 26.19
CA THR A 52 0.74 -2.20 25.66
C THR A 52 1.14 -1.84 24.22
N PRO A 53 2.42 -1.97 23.82
CA PRO A 53 2.86 -1.61 22.47
C PRO A 53 2.31 -2.57 21.40
N ILE A 54 1.83 -2.01 20.28
CA ILE A 54 1.46 -2.72 19.04
C ILE A 54 2.73 -3.00 18.25
N GLY A 55 2.87 -4.23 17.78
CA GLY A 55 4.00 -4.66 16.95
C GLY A 55 4.35 -6.13 17.17
N VAL A 56 5.44 -6.55 16.50
CA VAL A 56 6.00 -7.89 16.64
C VAL A 56 7.33 -7.78 17.40
N PHE A 57 7.41 -8.44 18.56
CA PHE A 57 8.57 -8.35 19.46
C PHE A 57 9.12 -9.75 19.77
N PRO A 58 10.44 -9.93 19.85
CA PRO A 58 11.01 -11.20 20.29
C PRO A 58 10.69 -11.46 21.77
N LEU A 59 10.40 -12.71 22.12
CA LEU A 59 10.37 -13.12 23.53
C LEU A 59 11.80 -13.35 24.03
N ARG A 60 12.13 -12.83 25.21
CA ARG A 60 13.37 -13.17 25.92
C ARG A 60 13.15 -14.43 26.76
N TYR A 61 14.22 -15.07 27.19
CA TYR A 61 14.12 -16.21 28.10
C TYR A 61 13.31 -15.84 29.35
N GLY A 62 12.55 -16.80 29.86
CA GLY A 62 11.67 -16.56 30.98
C GLY A 62 12.43 -16.60 32.31
N PHE A 63 11.79 -16.07 33.35
CA PHE A 63 12.26 -16.20 34.72
C PHE A 63 11.16 -16.77 35.61
N PHE A 64 11.56 -17.49 36.66
CA PHE A 64 10.63 -18.02 37.65
C PHE A 64 11.14 -17.84 39.07
N ASN A 65 10.24 -17.59 40.01
CA ASN A 65 10.56 -17.48 41.43
C ASN A 65 10.70 -18.88 42.04
N ALA A 66 11.94 -19.37 42.17
CA ALA A 66 12.21 -20.74 42.66
C ALA A 66 11.70 -20.99 44.10
N ALA A 67 11.64 -19.95 44.94
CA ALA A 67 11.10 -20.09 46.29
C ALA A 67 9.57 -20.32 46.27
N ALA A 68 8.89 -19.71 45.31
CA ALA A 68 7.43 -19.81 45.17
C ALA A 68 7.01 -20.97 44.24
N GLN A 69 7.91 -21.45 43.38
CA GLN A 69 7.71 -22.51 42.39
C GLN A 69 8.82 -23.58 42.51
N PRO A 70 8.91 -24.32 43.63
CA PRO A 70 9.97 -25.32 43.84
C PRO A 70 9.90 -26.47 42.82
N ASP A 71 8.71 -26.78 42.33
CA ASP A 71 8.44 -27.85 41.34
C ASP A 71 8.35 -27.32 39.90
N PHE A 72 8.96 -26.17 39.60
CA PHE A 72 8.94 -25.60 38.26
C PHE A 72 9.50 -26.59 37.22
N PRO A 73 8.81 -26.86 36.09
CA PRO A 73 9.25 -27.85 35.11
C PRO A 73 10.65 -27.55 34.57
N ARG A 74 11.50 -28.58 34.50
CA ARG A 74 12.88 -28.47 34.00
C ARG A 74 13.06 -28.97 32.55
N ASP A 75 12.02 -29.54 31.98
CA ASP A 75 11.98 -30.16 30.66
C ASP A 75 11.36 -29.28 29.56
N LEU A 76 11.37 -27.95 29.76
CA LEU A 76 10.78 -26.99 28.82
C LEU A 76 11.68 -26.74 27.62
N ALA A 77 11.08 -26.61 26.42
CA ALA A 77 11.80 -26.24 25.21
C ALA A 77 12.28 -24.78 25.28
N PHE A 78 11.45 -23.87 25.79
CA PHE A 78 11.82 -22.48 26.03
C PHE A 78 12.67 -22.34 27.31
N PRO A 79 13.78 -21.58 27.27
CA PRO A 79 14.64 -21.43 28.43
C PRO A 79 13.99 -20.58 29.53
N PHE A 80 14.06 -21.10 30.77
CA PHE A 80 13.67 -20.38 31.99
C PHE A 80 14.82 -20.37 33.00
N VAL A 81 15.04 -19.22 33.65
CA VAL A 81 16.11 -19.01 34.64
C VAL A 81 15.50 -18.70 36.02
N PRO A 82 15.97 -19.31 37.12
CA PRO A 82 15.47 -18.97 38.45
C PRO A 82 15.83 -17.52 38.80
N LEU A 83 14.85 -16.77 39.30
CA LEU A 83 15.06 -15.46 39.89
C LEU A 83 15.93 -15.60 41.14
N THR A 84 16.98 -14.79 41.21
CA THR A 84 17.80 -14.66 42.41
C THR A 84 17.28 -13.53 43.29
N SER A 85 17.69 -13.51 44.55
CA SER A 85 17.41 -12.40 45.47
C SER A 85 18.12 -11.10 45.08
N GLU A 86 18.89 -11.05 44.01
CA GLU A 86 19.65 -9.85 43.61
C GLU A 86 19.10 -9.23 42.33
N MET A 87 18.24 -9.94 41.59
CA MET A 87 17.74 -9.52 40.29
C MET A 87 16.70 -8.41 40.41
N ILE A 88 16.97 -7.28 39.75
CA ILE A 88 16.07 -6.13 39.59
C ILE A 88 15.96 -5.81 38.10
N TRP A 89 14.77 -5.40 37.65
CA TRP A 89 14.65 -4.74 36.36
C TRP A 89 14.75 -3.23 36.55
N GLU A 90 15.79 -2.61 36.01
CA GLU A 90 16.03 -1.19 36.19
C GLU A 90 15.08 -0.38 35.29
N GLU A 91 14.25 0.46 35.90
CA GLU A 91 13.26 1.31 35.23
C GLU A 91 13.75 2.77 35.15
N GLY A 92 14.99 3.06 35.55
CA GLY A 92 15.56 4.40 35.52
C GLY A 92 17.07 4.49 35.23
N GLY A 93 17.59 5.71 35.17
CA GLY A 93 19.03 5.98 35.13
C GLY A 93 19.78 5.40 33.93
N GLY A 94 21.09 5.17 34.10
CA GLY A 94 21.99 4.75 33.01
C GLY A 94 21.83 3.29 32.55
N ASN A 95 21.08 2.48 33.31
CA ASN A 95 20.79 1.08 32.99
C ASN A 95 19.31 0.85 32.67
N TYR A 96 18.61 1.90 32.22
CA TYR A 96 17.18 1.86 31.90
C TYR A 96 16.78 0.66 31.01
N ASN A 97 15.69 0.01 31.41
CA ASN A 97 15.10 -1.18 30.80
C ASN A 97 16.06 -2.37 30.66
N ARG A 98 16.86 -2.64 31.70
CA ARG A 98 17.79 -3.77 31.76
C ARG A 98 17.65 -4.55 33.06
N LEU A 99 17.90 -5.85 32.99
CA LEU A 99 18.10 -6.66 34.19
C LEU A 99 19.47 -6.33 34.79
N VAL A 100 19.48 -5.94 36.07
CA VAL A 100 20.68 -5.65 36.86
C VAL A 100 20.67 -6.46 38.16
N PHE A 101 21.83 -6.53 38.81
CA PHE A 101 21.99 -7.20 40.10
C PHE A 101 22.26 -6.15 41.18
N ALA A 102 21.40 -6.08 42.20
CA ALA A 102 21.61 -5.23 43.36
C ALA A 102 22.13 -6.04 44.54
N ILE A 103 23.21 -5.53 45.13
CA ILE A 103 23.87 -6.09 46.30
C ILE A 103 23.36 -5.35 47.55
N GLY A 104 23.10 -6.08 48.64
CA GLY A 104 22.64 -5.50 49.90
C GLY A 104 21.13 -5.25 49.96
N GLU A 105 20.67 -4.64 51.06
CA GLU A 105 19.23 -4.57 51.41
C GLU A 105 18.49 -3.32 50.92
N GLU A 106 19.20 -2.30 50.41
CA GLU A 106 18.62 -0.98 50.09
C GLU A 106 17.57 -1.00 48.96
N ARG A 107 17.54 -2.05 48.13
CA ARG A 107 16.64 -2.18 46.97
C ARG A 107 15.81 -3.46 47.00
N VAL A 108 15.49 -3.98 48.18
CA VAL A 108 14.72 -5.23 48.34
C VAL A 108 13.35 -5.14 47.66
N ASP A 109 12.71 -3.96 47.70
CA ASP A 109 11.38 -3.72 47.12
C ASP A 109 11.38 -3.60 45.58
N ASP A 110 12.55 -3.46 44.97
CA ASP A 110 12.71 -3.45 43.51
C ASP A 110 12.95 -4.86 42.95
N ARG A 111 13.28 -5.84 43.82
CA ARG A 111 13.66 -7.19 43.41
C ARG A 111 12.50 -7.90 42.72
N LEU A 112 12.81 -8.57 41.62
CA LEU A 112 11.83 -9.40 40.89
C LEU A 112 11.32 -10.56 41.74
N SER A 113 12.15 -11.09 42.64
CA SER A 113 11.80 -12.20 43.54
C SER A 113 11.08 -11.77 44.83
N ARG A 114 10.77 -10.48 45.00
CA ARG A 114 10.18 -9.97 46.26
C ARG A 114 8.83 -10.63 46.54
N SER A 115 8.56 -10.88 47.82
CA SER A 115 7.24 -11.37 48.24
C SER A 115 6.19 -10.30 48.01
N ARG A 116 5.02 -10.71 47.51
CA ARG A 116 3.86 -9.85 47.24
C ARG A 116 2.62 -10.62 47.65
N ASP A 117 1.58 -9.91 48.08
CA ASP A 117 0.28 -10.51 48.43
C ASP A 117 -0.30 -11.30 47.24
N GLU A 118 -0.11 -10.77 46.04
CA GLU A 118 -0.48 -11.43 44.79
C GLU A 118 0.75 -11.99 44.06
N ARG A 119 0.67 -13.27 43.70
CA ARG A 119 1.74 -14.06 43.05
C ARG A 119 1.85 -13.80 41.54
N LEU A 120 1.73 -12.55 41.11
CA LEU A 120 1.61 -12.19 39.68
C LEU A 120 2.90 -12.40 38.88
N PHE A 121 4.07 -12.19 39.50
CA PHE A 121 5.38 -12.15 38.85
C PHE A 121 6.25 -13.37 39.19
N ASP A 122 5.66 -14.44 39.70
CA ASP A 122 6.40 -15.68 39.98
C ASP A 122 6.87 -16.40 38.72
N VAL A 123 6.25 -16.11 37.58
CA VAL A 123 6.74 -16.49 36.27
C VAL A 123 6.59 -15.26 35.39
N ILE A 124 7.69 -14.84 34.76
CA ILE A 124 7.72 -13.71 33.84
C ILE A 124 8.41 -14.11 32.55
N VAL A 125 7.90 -13.62 31.43
CA VAL A 125 8.55 -13.73 30.12
C VAL A 125 8.72 -12.33 29.55
N PRO A 126 9.94 -11.77 29.47
CA PRO A 126 10.16 -10.44 28.94
C PRO A 126 9.83 -10.33 27.45
N ILE A 127 9.12 -9.26 27.13
CA ILE A 127 8.81 -8.83 25.77
C ILE A 127 9.94 -7.90 25.33
N GLY A 128 10.59 -8.20 24.21
CA GLY A 128 11.74 -7.45 23.68
C GLY A 128 11.38 -6.09 23.08
N PHE A 129 10.58 -5.31 23.79
CA PHE A 129 10.24 -3.93 23.46
C PHE A 129 11.17 -2.98 24.22
N ASN A 130 11.76 -2.02 23.49
CA ASN A 130 12.63 -0.98 24.05
C ASN A 130 13.86 -1.48 24.83
N ASP A 131 14.35 -2.70 24.59
CA ASP A 131 15.42 -3.33 25.40
C ASP A 131 16.79 -3.40 24.69
N ALA A 132 16.81 -3.54 23.36
CA ALA A 132 18.06 -3.63 22.58
C ALA A 132 18.81 -2.30 22.52
N ALA A 133 18.07 -1.20 22.36
CA ALA A 133 18.57 0.17 22.41
C ALA A 133 17.59 1.01 23.24
N PRO A 134 17.66 0.94 24.58
CA PRO A 134 16.66 1.56 25.43
C PRO A 134 16.62 3.08 25.27
N GLU A 135 15.43 3.59 24.97
CA GLU A 135 15.12 5.01 24.99
C GLU A 135 14.30 5.31 26.24
N PHE A 136 14.82 6.21 27.08
CA PHE A 136 14.19 6.60 28.34
C PHE A 136 12.76 7.10 28.13
N GLY A 137 11.82 6.66 28.97
CA GLY A 137 10.42 7.10 28.92
C GLY A 137 9.58 6.48 27.81
N ARG A 138 10.10 5.49 27.05
CA ARG A 138 9.28 4.71 26.09
C ARG A 138 8.61 3.48 26.71
N GLY A 139 8.96 3.15 27.95
CA GLY A 139 8.44 2.03 28.71
C GLY A 139 9.51 0.98 28.99
N SER A 140 9.44 0.39 30.18
CA SER A 140 10.35 -0.62 30.71
C SER A 140 9.58 -1.82 31.25
N ALA A 141 10.31 -2.91 31.53
CA ALA A 141 9.80 -4.03 32.33
C ALA A 141 8.47 -4.64 31.81
N LEU A 142 8.31 -4.73 30.48
CA LEU A 142 7.13 -5.33 29.87
C LEU A 142 7.27 -6.85 29.82
N PHE A 143 6.42 -7.53 30.58
CA PHE A 143 6.42 -8.98 30.72
C PHE A 143 5.08 -9.59 30.31
N ILE A 144 5.11 -10.88 29.97
CA ILE A 144 3.96 -11.78 30.13
C ILE A 144 4.04 -12.37 31.53
N HIS A 145 2.98 -12.24 32.33
CA HIS A 145 2.93 -12.73 33.71
C HIS A 145 1.51 -13.16 34.11
N ALA A 146 1.32 -13.66 35.33
CA ALA A 146 -0.01 -14.03 35.79
C ALA A 146 -0.88 -12.78 36.02
N ALA A 147 -2.11 -12.80 35.51
CA ALA A 147 -3.09 -11.72 35.69
C ALA A 147 -3.66 -11.73 37.10
N ARG A 148 -4.22 -10.59 37.50
CA ARG A 148 -5.07 -10.49 38.70
C ARG A 148 -6.32 -11.36 38.51
N SER A 149 -6.89 -11.86 39.59
CA SER A 149 -8.10 -12.70 39.55
C SER A 149 -9.31 -11.99 38.93
N ASP A 150 -9.37 -10.67 39.04
CA ASP A 150 -10.40 -9.82 38.42
C ASP A 150 -10.09 -9.42 36.96
N MET A 151 -8.98 -9.90 36.40
CA MET A 151 -8.53 -9.62 35.03
C MET A 151 -8.47 -8.09 34.73
N LYS A 152 -8.13 -7.26 35.72
CA LYS A 152 -7.88 -5.83 35.48
C LYS A 152 -6.65 -5.60 34.60
N GLY A 153 -6.75 -4.57 33.76
CA GLY A 153 -5.66 -4.12 32.90
C GLY A 153 -4.39 -3.77 33.68
N THR A 154 -3.25 -3.99 33.03
CA THR A 154 -1.92 -3.77 33.59
C THR A 154 -1.47 -2.31 33.38
N ALA A 155 -0.23 -1.99 33.74
CA ALA A 155 0.42 -0.74 33.35
C ALA A 155 1.04 -0.79 31.93
N GLY A 156 0.99 -1.96 31.26
CA GLY A 156 1.57 -2.19 29.93
C GLY A 156 2.00 -3.63 29.65
N CYS A 157 2.16 -4.45 30.69
CA CYS A 157 2.39 -5.90 30.59
C CYS A 157 1.21 -6.66 29.98
N ILE A 158 1.42 -7.93 29.66
CA ILE A 158 0.36 -8.86 29.30
C ILE A 158 0.12 -9.82 30.47
N GLY A 159 -1.09 -9.82 31.02
CA GLY A 159 -1.49 -10.76 32.07
C GLY A 159 -2.29 -11.92 31.49
N ILE A 160 -1.96 -13.15 31.85
CA ILE A 160 -2.76 -14.35 31.53
C ILE A 160 -3.30 -15.01 32.80
N PRO A 161 -4.45 -15.73 32.76
CA PRO A 161 -4.97 -16.42 33.93
C PRO A 161 -3.94 -17.34 34.57
N GLN A 162 -3.83 -17.30 35.90
CA GLN A 162 -2.78 -18.00 36.64
C GLN A 162 -2.81 -19.52 36.39
N GLU A 163 -4.01 -20.10 36.27
CA GLU A 163 -4.25 -21.51 35.98
C GLU A 163 -3.81 -21.92 34.56
N LYS A 164 -3.62 -20.96 33.65
CA LYS A 164 -3.15 -21.20 32.28
C LYS A 164 -1.63 -21.08 32.14
N MET A 165 -0.93 -20.54 33.14
CA MET A 165 0.52 -20.37 33.11
C MET A 165 1.30 -21.68 32.85
N PRO A 166 0.97 -22.84 33.47
CA PRO A 166 1.68 -24.09 33.19
C PRO A 166 1.54 -24.58 31.75
N GLU A 167 0.38 -24.36 31.13
CA GLU A 167 0.17 -24.71 29.71
C GLU A 167 0.90 -23.72 28.80
N PHE A 168 0.85 -22.42 29.13
CA PHE A 168 1.55 -21.37 28.38
C PHE A 168 3.06 -21.64 28.28
N ILE A 169 3.76 -21.89 29.40
CA ILE A 169 5.21 -22.10 29.40
C ILE A 169 5.64 -23.36 28.62
N ARG A 170 4.79 -24.39 28.57
CA ARG A 170 5.06 -25.62 27.81
C ARG A 170 4.90 -25.46 26.30
N ARG A 171 4.14 -24.44 25.87
CA ARG A 171 3.91 -24.13 24.45
C ARG A 171 4.98 -23.23 23.85
N LEU A 172 5.78 -22.55 24.69
CA LEU A 172 6.84 -21.69 24.21
C LEU A 172 8.00 -22.50 23.62
N THR A 173 8.61 -21.98 22.54
CA THR A 173 9.80 -22.54 21.90
C THR A 173 10.84 -21.46 21.61
N PRO A 174 12.16 -21.79 21.57
CA PRO A 174 13.20 -20.82 21.30
C PRO A 174 12.99 -20.08 19.97
N GLY A 175 13.22 -18.77 19.97
CA GLY A 175 13.03 -17.92 18.78
C GLY A 175 11.60 -17.43 18.55
N MET A 176 10.66 -17.76 19.45
CA MET A 176 9.30 -17.22 19.40
C MET A 176 9.25 -15.69 19.48
N VAL A 177 8.33 -15.12 18.72
CA VAL A 177 7.93 -13.71 18.80
C VAL A 177 6.52 -13.58 19.37
N ILE A 178 6.18 -12.39 19.86
CA ILE A 178 4.81 -12.00 20.19
C ILE A 178 4.34 -10.94 19.20
N ASP A 179 3.19 -11.17 18.57
CA ASP A 179 2.49 -10.24 17.68
C ASP A 179 1.30 -9.64 18.44
N ILE A 180 1.38 -8.34 18.73
CA ILE A 180 0.38 -7.60 19.49
C ILE A 180 -0.34 -6.63 18.56
N GLY A 181 -1.67 -6.76 18.46
CA GLY A 181 -2.48 -5.90 17.61
C GLY A 181 -3.95 -5.90 17.99
N TYR A 182 -4.74 -5.15 17.23
CA TYR A 182 -6.18 -5.24 17.32
C TYR A 182 -6.69 -6.45 16.53
N MET A 183 -7.84 -7.01 16.91
CA MET A 183 -8.59 -7.89 16.02
C MET A 183 -8.84 -7.14 14.71
N GLU A 184 -8.67 -7.83 13.58
CA GLU A 184 -9.18 -7.35 12.30
C GLU A 184 -10.71 -7.39 12.42
N GLU A 185 -11.29 -6.30 12.90
CA GLU A 185 -12.71 -6.07 12.75
C GLU A 185 -12.94 -5.99 11.24
N ALA A 186 -13.71 -6.95 10.72
CA ALA A 186 -14.33 -6.81 9.41
C ALA A 186 -15.21 -5.57 9.50
N HIS A 187 -14.65 -4.41 9.17
CA HIS A 187 -15.38 -3.16 9.07
C HIS A 187 -16.27 -3.23 7.83
N ASP A 188 -17.36 -3.96 7.98
CA ASP A 188 -18.52 -4.00 7.08
C ASP A 188 -19.65 -3.12 7.66
N GLU A 189 -19.31 -2.16 8.53
CA GLU A 189 -20.20 -1.02 8.73
C GLU A 189 -20.21 -0.23 7.42
N ALA A 190 -21.39 -0.20 6.81
CA ALA A 190 -21.71 0.38 5.52
C ALA A 190 -21.11 1.78 5.37
N ARG A 191 -19.87 1.81 4.89
CA ARG A 191 -19.18 3.03 4.51
C ARG A 191 -19.94 3.68 3.35
N GLY A 192 -20.42 4.90 3.57
CA GLY A 192 -21.26 5.63 2.61
C GLY A 192 -20.45 6.22 1.46
N PRO A 193 -21.09 6.63 0.35
CA PRO A 193 -20.43 7.36 -0.74
C PRO A 193 -19.86 8.73 -0.29
N ASP A 194 -20.14 9.19 0.92
CA ASP A 194 -19.60 10.45 1.48
C ASP A 194 -18.35 10.25 2.34
N ASP A 195 -17.79 9.04 2.34
CA ASP A 195 -16.54 8.76 3.04
C ASP A 195 -15.37 9.58 2.49
N PRO A 196 -14.40 9.96 3.34
CA PRO A 196 -13.31 10.84 2.96
C PRO A 196 -12.37 10.19 1.93
N LEU A 197 -11.84 11.01 1.02
CA LEU A 197 -10.68 10.66 0.21
C LEU A 197 -9.45 10.57 1.12
N GLU A 198 -8.88 9.37 1.28
CA GLU A 198 -7.66 9.17 2.07
C GLU A 198 -6.44 9.70 1.32
N THR A 199 -5.67 10.54 2.00
CA THR A 199 -4.36 11.00 1.53
C THR A 199 -3.34 10.82 2.65
N VAL A 200 -2.14 10.34 2.30
CA VAL A 200 -1.02 10.20 3.25
C VAL A 200 0.19 10.91 2.68
N ARG A 201 0.65 11.95 3.38
CA ARG A 201 1.72 12.84 2.93
C ARG A 201 2.97 12.66 3.78
N PHE A 202 4.12 12.53 3.13
CA PHE A 202 5.44 12.52 3.75
C PHE A 202 6.28 13.65 3.17
N ILE A 203 6.77 14.55 4.03
CA ILE A 203 7.50 15.77 3.65
C ILE A 203 8.96 15.62 4.06
N GLY A 204 9.87 15.76 3.10
CA GLY A 204 11.30 15.82 3.34
C GLY A 204 11.73 17.16 3.92
N LEU A 205 12.78 17.18 4.73
CA LEU A 205 13.29 18.42 5.33
C LEU A 205 14.17 19.24 4.37
N GLN A 206 14.56 18.66 3.24
CA GLN A 206 15.29 19.35 2.18
C GLN A 206 14.31 19.76 1.05
N PRO A 207 14.57 20.86 0.33
CA PRO A 207 13.77 21.22 -0.84
C PRO A 207 13.87 20.13 -1.92
N GLY A 208 12.80 19.96 -2.69
CA GLY A 208 12.69 18.98 -3.77
C GLY A 208 11.31 19.01 -4.42
N PRO A 209 11.08 18.18 -5.45
CA PRO A 209 9.81 18.14 -6.16
C PRO A 209 8.68 17.57 -5.30
N LYS A 210 7.43 17.81 -5.69
CA LYS A 210 6.24 17.22 -5.08
C LYS A 210 5.67 16.15 -6.00
N LEU A 211 5.73 14.90 -5.57
CA LEU A 211 5.16 13.75 -6.26
C LEU A 211 3.78 13.41 -5.67
N ILE A 212 2.78 13.19 -6.51
CA ILE A 212 1.54 12.50 -6.13
C ILE A 212 1.50 11.12 -6.79
N VAL A 213 1.17 10.10 -5.99
CA VAL A 213 0.99 8.72 -6.46
C VAL A 213 -0.46 8.33 -6.20
N MET A 214 -1.19 7.98 -7.27
CA MET A 214 -2.60 7.61 -7.19
C MET A 214 -2.82 6.14 -7.58
N GLY A 215 -3.79 5.51 -6.92
CA GLY A 215 -4.27 4.18 -7.25
C GLY A 215 -5.79 4.14 -7.29
N ALA A 216 -6.33 3.12 -7.94
CA ALA A 216 -7.78 2.88 -8.08
C ALA A 216 -8.57 4.14 -8.52
N VAL A 217 -8.09 4.80 -9.57
CA VAL A 217 -8.92 5.72 -10.37
C VAL A 217 -10.10 4.93 -10.99
N HIS A 218 -9.84 3.68 -11.39
CA HIS A 218 -10.86 2.67 -11.61
C HIS A 218 -10.91 1.69 -10.44
N GLY A 219 -12.11 1.32 -10.03
CA GLY A 219 -12.32 0.55 -8.80
C GLY A 219 -11.93 -0.93 -8.86
N ASN A 220 -11.92 -1.52 -10.06
CA ASN A 220 -11.60 -2.92 -10.28
C ASN A 220 -10.09 -3.17 -10.49
N GLU A 221 -9.24 -2.24 -10.07
CA GLU A 221 -7.79 -2.24 -10.29
C GLU A 221 -7.05 -2.23 -8.93
N PRO A 222 -6.93 -3.37 -8.24
CA PRO A 222 -6.46 -3.42 -6.85
C PRO A 222 -4.94 -3.26 -6.69
N CYS A 223 -4.15 -3.37 -7.76
CA CYS A 223 -2.68 -3.33 -7.69
C CYS A 223 -2.14 -1.98 -7.18
N GLY A 224 -2.68 -0.86 -7.64
CA GLY A 224 -2.30 0.49 -7.21
C GLY A 224 -2.50 0.71 -5.70
N PRO A 225 -3.71 0.47 -5.15
CA PRO A 225 -3.94 0.51 -3.71
C PRO A 225 -2.97 -0.36 -2.91
N GLN A 226 -2.71 -1.61 -3.35
CA GLN A 226 -1.81 -2.52 -2.65
C GLN A 226 -0.36 -2.01 -2.63
N ALA A 227 0.15 -1.56 -3.78
CA ALA A 227 1.49 -0.99 -3.91
C ALA A 227 1.65 0.26 -3.03
N ILE A 228 0.67 1.17 -3.06
CA ILE A 228 0.68 2.41 -2.30
C ILE A 228 0.62 2.14 -0.79
N LEU A 229 -0.26 1.24 -0.34
CA LEU A 229 -0.36 0.88 1.08
C LEU A 229 0.95 0.28 1.61
N ARG A 230 1.64 -0.54 0.80
CA ARG A 230 2.98 -1.05 1.14
C ARG A 230 3.99 0.10 1.27
N ALA A 231 4.05 1.01 0.31
CA ALA A 231 4.94 2.18 0.37
C ALA A 231 4.68 3.06 1.61
N ILE A 232 3.40 3.29 1.94
CA ILE A 232 3.01 4.00 3.18
C ILE A 232 3.51 3.25 4.42
N ALA A 233 3.36 1.93 4.47
CA ALA A 233 3.83 1.11 5.58
C ALA A 233 5.36 1.17 5.72
N ASP A 234 6.10 1.16 4.61
CA ASP A 234 7.57 1.29 4.61
C ASP A 234 8.03 2.66 5.07
N CYS A 235 7.32 3.74 4.70
CA CYS A 235 7.58 5.07 5.23
C CYS A 235 7.34 5.13 6.74
N ARG A 236 6.20 4.62 7.22
CA ARG A 236 5.86 4.57 8.66
C ARG A 236 6.86 3.74 9.47
N ALA A 237 7.37 2.65 8.90
CA ALA A 237 8.38 1.80 9.51
C ALA A 237 9.81 2.35 9.41
N GLY A 238 10.02 3.46 8.69
CA GLY A 238 11.34 4.04 8.46
C GLY A 238 12.25 3.27 7.50
N ARG A 239 11.69 2.30 6.74
CA ARG A 239 12.40 1.58 5.66
C ARG A 239 12.54 2.44 4.41
N LEU A 240 11.54 3.29 4.14
CA LEU A 240 11.55 4.26 3.06
C LEU A 240 11.58 5.67 3.66
N LYS A 241 12.64 6.43 3.41
CA LYS A 241 12.84 7.75 4.04
C LYS A 241 12.80 8.87 3.02
N ILE A 242 11.72 9.64 3.02
CA ILE A 242 11.59 10.84 2.20
C ILE A 242 12.48 11.94 2.79
N ARG A 243 13.51 12.33 2.05
CA ARG A 243 14.55 13.29 2.46
C ARG A 243 14.34 14.67 1.87
N ARG A 244 13.92 14.72 0.61
CA ARG A 244 13.74 15.93 -0.19
C ARG A 244 12.31 16.01 -0.66
N GLY A 245 11.83 17.23 -0.87
CA GLY A 245 10.52 17.47 -1.48
C GLY A 245 9.41 16.78 -0.73
N GLU A 246 8.50 16.16 -1.47
CA GLU A 246 7.31 15.55 -0.90
C GLU A 246 6.77 14.40 -1.74
N VAL A 247 6.17 13.42 -1.07
CA VAL A 247 5.24 12.49 -1.72
C VAL A 247 3.89 12.49 -1.01
N THR A 248 2.82 12.61 -1.80
CA THR A 248 1.44 12.37 -1.37
C THR A 248 0.93 11.08 -2.01
N PHE A 249 0.49 10.16 -1.16
CA PHE A 249 -0.11 8.90 -1.57
C PHE A 249 -1.64 8.98 -1.50
N VAL A 250 -2.31 8.60 -2.58
CA VAL A 250 -3.76 8.45 -2.68
C VAL A 250 -4.06 6.99 -3.03
N PRO A 251 -4.22 6.08 -2.03
CA PRO A 251 -4.38 4.66 -2.31
C PRO A 251 -5.60 4.36 -3.18
N VAL A 252 -6.71 5.05 -2.93
CA VAL A 252 -7.99 4.86 -3.62
C VAL A 252 -8.55 6.22 -4.04
N ALA A 253 -8.40 6.56 -5.32
CA ALA A 253 -8.88 7.81 -5.90
C ALA A 253 -10.41 7.80 -6.13
N ASN A 254 -10.98 6.69 -6.60
CA ASN A 254 -12.43 6.53 -6.79
C ASN A 254 -12.99 5.48 -5.82
N LEU A 255 -13.33 5.91 -4.60
CA LEU A 255 -13.76 5.03 -3.52
C LEU A 255 -15.09 4.34 -3.81
N LYS A 256 -16.02 5.00 -4.51
CA LYS A 256 -17.29 4.41 -4.93
C LYS A 256 -17.07 3.22 -5.87
N ALA A 257 -16.32 3.44 -6.96
CA ALA A 257 -15.98 2.38 -7.90
C ALA A 257 -15.23 1.23 -7.19
N TYR A 258 -14.26 1.56 -6.33
CA TYR A 258 -13.43 0.57 -5.63
C TYR A 258 -14.25 -0.37 -4.75
N ARG A 259 -15.22 0.18 -4.00
CA ARG A 259 -16.13 -0.64 -3.18
C ARG A 259 -17.05 -1.51 -4.02
N GLN A 260 -17.53 -0.98 -5.14
CA GLN A 260 -18.38 -1.71 -6.06
C GLN A 260 -17.60 -2.77 -6.86
N ARG A 261 -16.26 -2.73 -6.83
CA ARG A 261 -15.35 -3.53 -7.68
C ARG A 261 -15.67 -3.39 -9.17
N THR A 262 -16.15 -2.22 -9.53
CA THR A 262 -16.48 -1.83 -10.91
C THR A 262 -15.39 -0.92 -11.44
N ARG A 263 -15.32 -0.80 -12.76
CA ARG A 263 -14.41 0.16 -13.40
C ARG A 263 -14.74 1.60 -13.01
N GLU A 264 -16.02 1.89 -12.79
CA GLU A 264 -16.58 3.24 -12.69
C GLU A 264 -17.62 3.26 -11.56
N GLY A 265 -17.83 4.44 -10.96
CA GLY A 265 -18.88 4.65 -9.96
C GLY A 265 -20.19 5.09 -10.62
N ASP A 266 -20.36 6.39 -10.86
CA ASP A 266 -21.43 6.92 -11.74
C ASP A 266 -20.97 7.03 -13.19
N ARG A 267 -19.70 7.38 -13.40
CA ARG A 267 -19.09 7.52 -14.73
C ARG A 267 -17.58 7.26 -14.70
N ASN A 268 -16.96 7.22 -15.87
CA ASN A 268 -15.51 7.13 -15.97
C ASN A 268 -14.85 8.44 -15.51
N LEU A 269 -14.24 8.42 -14.32
CA LEU A 269 -13.47 9.55 -13.79
C LEU A 269 -12.31 9.94 -14.73
N ASN A 270 -11.64 8.94 -15.33
CA ASN A 270 -10.47 9.13 -16.19
C ASN A 270 -10.81 9.44 -17.66
N ARG A 271 -12.02 9.96 -17.92
CA ARG A 271 -12.46 10.43 -19.26
C ARG A 271 -13.08 11.84 -19.25
N ASP A 272 -13.38 12.36 -18.06
CA ASP A 272 -13.88 13.72 -17.81
C ASP A 272 -13.41 14.17 -16.43
N LEU A 273 -12.10 14.36 -16.29
CA LEU A 273 -11.51 14.97 -15.10
C LEU A 273 -11.25 16.46 -15.34
N ARG A 274 -11.99 17.31 -14.63
CA ARG A 274 -11.85 18.77 -14.63
C ARG A 274 -12.52 19.36 -13.40
N ASP A 275 -12.20 20.62 -13.08
CA ASP A 275 -12.94 21.36 -12.07
C ASP A 275 -14.39 21.59 -12.52
N LYS A 276 -15.35 21.12 -11.72
CA LYS A 276 -16.79 21.25 -11.93
C LYS A 276 -17.36 22.18 -10.85
N PRO A 277 -17.65 23.45 -11.18
CA PRO A 277 -18.19 24.41 -10.21
C PRO A 277 -19.49 23.96 -9.54
N VAL A 278 -20.31 23.21 -10.28
CA VAL A 278 -21.53 22.57 -9.80
C VAL A 278 -21.37 21.07 -10.03
N PRO A 279 -20.98 20.29 -9.00
CA PRO A 279 -20.80 18.86 -9.15
C PRO A 279 -22.16 18.13 -9.21
N GLU A 280 -22.36 17.30 -10.21
CA GLU A 280 -23.63 16.59 -10.45
C GLU A 280 -23.61 15.15 -9.90
N ASP A 281 -22.48 14.46 -10.06
CA ASP A 281 -22.31 13.06 -9.68
C ASP A 281 -21.17 12.85 -8.66
N TYR A 282 -20.93 11.59 -8.28
CA TYR A 282 -19.83 11.26 -7.37
C TYR A 282 -18.47 11.61 -7.95
N GLU A 283 -18.22 11.29 -9.21
CA GLU A 283 -16.97 11.56 -9.92
C GLU A 283 -16.65 13.04 -10.03
N ASP A 284 -17.63 13.94 -10.14
CA ASP A 284 -17.41 15.39 -10.07
C ASP A 284 -16.94 15.82 -8.67
N ARG A 285 -17.58 15.28 -7.61
CA ARG A 285 -17.23 15.61 -6.22
C ARG A 285 -15.82 15.16 -5.86
N VAL A 286 -15.46 13.92 -6.20
CA VAL A 286 -14.10 13.39 -5.94
C VAL A 286 -13.09 13.98 -6.93
N GLY A 287 -13.49 14.22 -8.18
CA GLY A 287 -12.70 14.86 -9.22
C GLY A 287 -12.24 16.25 -8.79
N ASN A 288 -13.12 17.09 -8.25
CA ASN A 288 -12.75 18.40 -7.70
C ASN A 288 -11.66 18.32 -6.60
N ARG A 289 -11.69 17.26 -5.78
CA ARG A 289 -10.65 17.02 -4.76
C ARG A 289 -9.33 16.59 -5.39
N ILE A 290 -9.39 15.66 -6.34
CA ILE A 290 -8.22 15.19 -7.09
C ILE A 290 -7.59 16.35 -7.88
N CYS A 291 -8.37 17.14 -8.60
CA CYS A 291 -7.92 18.33 -9.33
C CYS A 291 -7.18 19.32 -8.43
N THR A 292 -7.65 19.51 -7.20
CA THR A 292 -6.96 20.33 -6.20
C THR A 292 -5.61 19.72 -5.82
N LEU A 293 -5.57 18.42 -5.52
CA LEU A 293 -4.33 17.72 -5.21
C LEU A 293 -3.35 17.79 -6.39
N LEU A 294 -3.77 17.50 -7.63
CA LEU A 294 -2.91 17.57 -8.80
C LEU A 294 -2.29 18.97 -8.98
N ARG A 295 -3.05 20.05 -8.76
CA ARG A 295 -2.54 21.43 -8.80
C ARG A 295 -1.51 21.75 -7.70
N GLU A 296 -1.46 20.99 -6.62
CA GLU A 296 -0.49 21.17 -5.53
C GLU A 296 0.85 20.46 -5.78
N HIS A 297 0.94 19.62 -6.81
CA HIS A 297 2.09 18.74 -7.08
C HIS A 297 2.75 19.06 -8.43
N ASP A 298 4.02 18.65 -8.57
CA ASP A 298 4.80 18.85 -9.80
C ASP A 298 4.73 17.63 -10.72
N VAL A 299 4.62 16.43 -10.12
CA VAL A 299 4.70 15.14 -10.81
C VAL A 299 3.58 14.21 -10.36
N LEU A 300 2.93 13.53 -11.32
CA LEU A 300 1.96 12.45 -11.07
C LEU A 300 2.52 11.09 -11.53
N LEU A 301 2.41 10.08 -10.66
CA LEU A 301 2.43 8.67 -11.04
C LEU A 301 1.03 8.08 -10.79
N ASP A 302 0.31 7.75 -11.86
CA ASP A 302 -1.01 7.15 -11.77
C ASP A 302 -0.93 5.64 -12.04
N VAL A 303 -1.25 4.82 -11.04
CA VAL A 303 -1.01 3.37 -11.05
C VAL A 303 -2.30 2.61 -11.40
N HIS A 304 -2.30 2.00 -12.58
CA HIS A 304 -3.40 1.24 -13.18
C HIS A 304 -3.01 -0.22 -13.43
N SER A 305 -4.01 -1.01 -13.80
CA SER A 305 -3.87 -2.34 -14.39
C SER A 305 -4.88 -2.50 -15.52
N PHE A 306 -4.73 -3.53 -16.35
CA PHE A 306 -5.62 -3.75 -17.49
C PHE A 306 -6.27 -5.15 -17.48
N ARG A 307 -7.27 -5.33 -18.34
CA ARG A 307 -7.89 -6.63 -18.61
C ARG A 307 -7.11 -7.40 -19.66
N GLY A 308 -7.02 -8.71 -19.46
CA GLY A 308 -6.40 -9.62 -20.41
C GLY A 308 -4.89 -9.72 -20.22
N ASP A 309 -4.26 -10.58 -21.02
CA ASP A 309 -2.83 -10.79 -20.97
C ASP A 309 -2.08 -9.63 -21.64
N GLY A 310 -0.96 -9.23 -21.05
CA GLY A 310 -0.06 -8.24 -21.63
C GLY A 310 1.12 -7.97 -20.71
N GLU A 311 2.17 -7.39 -21.27
CA GLU A 311 3.32 -6.92 -20.50
C GLU A 311 3.02 -5.55 -19.89
N PRO A 312 3.61 -5.20 -18.73
CA PRO A 312 3.49 -3.87 -18.16
C PRO A 312 4.05 -2.79 -19.09
N PHE A 313 3.40 -1.63 -19.14
CA PHE A 313 3.81 -0.50 -19.97
C PHE A 313 3.46 0.84 -19.31
N VAL A 314 3.99 1.93 -19.87
CA VAL A 314 3.76 3.29 -19.37
C VAL A 314 3.18 4.15 -20.48
N PHE A 315 2.13 4.90 -20.17
CA PHE A 315 1.66 6.01 -21.00
C PHE A 315 2.36 7.31 -20.61
N ALA A 316 2.92 7.98 -21.62
CA ALA A 316 3.46 9.32 -21.54
C ALA A 316 2.68 10.27 -22.47
N GLY A 317 2.78 11.56 -22.19
CA GLY A 317 2.19 12.64 -22.95
C GLY A 317 2.94 12.98 -24.24
N PRO A 318 2.49 14.00 -24.95
CA PRO A 318 3.00 14.38 -26.27
C PRO A 318 4.39 15.02 -26.18
N SER A 319 4.93 15.39 -27.34
CA SER A 319 6.09 16.29 -27.37
C SER A 319 5.69 17.70 -26.94
N ASP A 320 6.67 18.51 -26.55
CA ASP A 320 6.43 19.91 -26.20
C ASP A 320 5.74 20.65 -27.36
N ASN A 321 4.64 21.33 -27.05
CA ASN A 321 3.81 21.99 -28.05
C ASN A 321 2.96 23.11 -27.42
N PHE A 322 2.51 24.04 -28.26
CA PHE A 322 1.57 25.11 -27.90
C PHE A 322 0.22 24.93 -28.61
N GLY A 323 -0.12 23.70 -28.99
CA GLY A 323 -1.30 23.37 -29.75
C GLY A 323 -2.59 23.50 -28.93
N ALA A 324 -3.73 23.37 -29.62
CA ALA A 324 -5.04 23.40 -28.98
C ALA A 324 -5.37 22.09 -28.24
N ILE A 325 -4.72 20.98 -28.61
CA ILE A 325 -4.89 19.67 -27.98
C ILE A 325 -3.63 19.41 -27.17
N GLU A 326 -3.81 19.20 -25.86
CA GLU A 326 -2.75 18.83 -24.91
C GLU A 326 -1.47 19.71 -24.99
N PRO A 327 -1.59 21.04 -24.80
CA PRO A 327 -0.41 21.91 -24.72
C PRO A 327 0.51 21.46 -23.59
N PHE A 328 1.80 21.30 -23.89
CA PHE A 328 2.73 20.66 -22.96
C PHE A 328 4.16 21.21 -23.10
N ARG A 329 4.93 21.18 -22.00
CA ARG A 329 6.27 21.77 -21.92
C ARG A 329 7.28 20.97 -21.09
N TYR A 330 6.92 19.76 -20.67
CA TYR A 330 7.75 18.91 -19.81
C TYR A 330 8.00 17.53 -20.44
N ALA A 331 7.99 17.44 -21.78
CA ALA A 331 8.17 16.18 -22.48
C ALA A 331 9.48 15.48 -22.11
N GLN A 332 10.57 16.22 -21.92
CA GLN A 332 11.84 15.63 -21.49
C GLN A 332 11.76 15.04 -20.08
N ALA A 333 11.23 15.79 -19.11
CA ALA A 333 11.16 15.35 -17.71
C ALA A 333 10.18 14.18 -17.52
N GLU A 334 9.03 14.21 -18.20
CA GLU A 334 8.06 13.12 -18.19
C GLU A 334 8.62 11.87 -18.87
N GLY A 335 9.36 12.05 -19.97
CA GLY A 335 10.02 10.94 -20.66
C GLY A 335 11.10 10.29 -19.81
N GLU A 336 11.93 11.08 -19.15
CA GLU A 336 12.96 10.59 -18.25
C GLU A 336 12.38 9.75 -17.10
N LEU A 337 11.21 10.14 -16.58
CA LEU A 337 10.46 9.39 -15.57
C LEU A 337 9.92 8.09 -16.17
N ALA A 338 9.19 8.19 -17.29
CA ALA A 338 8.53 7.06 -17.95
C ALA A 338 9.50 5.89 -18.20
N VAL A 339 10.69 6.18 -18.71
CA VAL A 339 11.66 5.15 -19.09
C VAL A 339 12.40 4.50 -17.94
N ARG A 340 12.14 4.95 -16.70
CA ARG A 340 12.82 4.51 -15.48
C ARG A 340 11.89 3.81 -14.50
N LEU A 341 10.61 3.64 -14.83
CA LEU A 341 9.65 2.99 -13.94
C LEU A 341 9.80 1.47 -13.86
N GLY A 342 10.64 0.86 -14.71
CA GLY A 342 10.88 -0.59 -14.70
C GLY A 342 10.10 -1.35 -15.78
N THR A 343 9.36 -0.67 -16.66
CA THR A 343 8.66 -1.28 -17.80
C THR A 343 9.50 -1.22 -19.06
N GLU A 344 9.28 -2.17 -19.98
CA GLU A 344 10.00 -2.25 -21.25
C GLU A 344 9.39 -1.36 -22.35
N THR A 345 8.12 -0.97 -22.20
CA THR A 345 7.36 -0.27 -23.24
C THR A 345 6.82 1.06 -22.74
N VAL A 346 7.06 2.12 -23.52
CA VAL A 346 6.41 3.43 -23.37
C VAL A 346 5.50 3.66 -24.57
N ILE A 347 4.29 4.15 -24.32
CA ILE A 347 3.28 4.48 -25.34
C ILE A 347 2.90 5.96 -25.17
N HIS A 348 2.72 6.69 -26.28
CA HIS A 348 2.27 8.09 -26.26
C HIS A 348 1.39 8.44 -27.45
N GLY A 349 0.85 9.66 -27.47
CA GLY A 349 -0.05 10.15 -28.53
C GLY A 349 -1.54 9.87 -28.28
N TRP A 350 -1.93 9.69 -27.01
CA TRP A 350 -3.29 9.29 -26.65
C TRP A 350 -4.35 10.34 -27.03
N LEU A 351 -4.23 11.58 -26.54
CA LEU A 351 -5.34 12.54 -26.64
C LEU A 351 -5.65 12.96 -28.09
N GLU A 352 -4.62 13.11 -28.92
CA GLU A 352 -4.80 13.41 -30.35
C GLU A 352 -5.56 12.31 -31.09
N VAL A 353 -5.22 11.04 -30.83
CA VAL A 353 -5.90 9.91 -31.46
C VAL A 353 -7.29 9.71 -30.87
N TYR A 354 -7.50 10.01 -29.59
CA TYR A 354 -8.81 9.97 -28.96
C TYR A 354 -9.76 11.04 -29.54
N ASP A 355 -9.28 12.26 -29.80
CA ASP A 355 -10.06 13.28 -30.52
C ASP A 355 -10.48 12.80 -31.93
N ARG A 356 -9.57 12.14 -32.66
CA ARG A 356 -9.89 11.52 -33.96
C ARG A 356 -10.91 10.39 -33.81
N PHE A 357 -10.82 9.58 -32.77
CA PHE A 357 -11.80 8.54 -32.45
C PHE A 357 -13.20 9.15 -32.29
N LEU A 358 -13.34 10.21 -31.49
CA LEU A 358 -14.63 10.89 -31.27
C LEU A 358 -15.20 11.49 -32.56
N LYS A 359 -14.36 12.09 -33.40
CA LYS A 359 -14.77 12.62 -34.71
C LYS A 359 -15.23 11.51 -35.66
N LYS A 360 -14.49 10.40 -35.72
CA LYS A 360 -14.85 9.22 -36.52
C LYS A 360 -16.17 8.62 -36.04
N ARG A 361 -16.33 8.42 -34.73
CA ARG A 361 -17.58 7.92 -34.12
C ARG A 361 -18.79 8.80 -34.47
N ALA A 362 -18.65 10.12 -34.36
CA ALA A 362 -19.69 11.07 -34.75
C ALA A 362 -20.02 11.00 -36.26
N SER A 363 -19.00 10.88 -37.12
CA SER A 363 -19.20 10.77 -38.58
C SER A 363 -19.96 9.51 -39.01
N LEU A 364 -19.92 8.47 -38.19
CA LEU A 364 -20.67 7.22 -38.39
C LEU A 364 -22.10 7.28 -37.82
N GLY A 365 -22.51 8.42 -37.27
CA GLY A 365 -23.84 8.63 -36.69
C GLY A 365 -23.99 8.14 -35.24
N TYR A 366 -22.91 7.74 -34.58
CA TYR A 366 -22.94 7.35 -33.18
C TYR A 366 -22.81 8.57 -32.26
N ALA A 367 -23.66 8.65 -31.24
CA ALA A 367 -23.53 9.67 -30.22
C ALA A 367 -22.23 9.50 -29.44
N ASN A 368 -21.52 10.61 -29.26
CA ASN A 368 -20.41 10.68 -28.32
C ASN A 368 -20.98 10.92 -26.91
N PRO A 369 -20.40 10.30 -25.87
CA PRO A 369 -20.78 10.61 -24.50
C PRO A 369 -20.55 12.10 -24.22
N THR A 370 -21.49 12.75 -23.53
CA THR A 370 -21.40 14.16 -23.12
C THR A 370 -20.15 14.46 -22.27
N ASN A 371 -19.61 13.44 -21.61
CA ASN A 371 -18.45 13.51 -20.71
C ASN A 371 -17.26 12.69 -21.25
N ALA A 372 -17.04 12.66 -22.57
CA ALA A 372 -15.90 11.99 -23.19
C ALA A 372 -14.95 13.02 -23.80
N GLU A 373 -14.32 13.85 -22.96
CA GLU A 373 -13.29 14.79 -23.44
C GLU A 373 -11.93 14.09 -23.62
N GLY A 374 -11.79 12.85 -23.11
CA GLY A 374 -10.54 12.09 -23.14
C GLY A 374 -9.53 12.57 -22.11
N VAL A 375 -9.89 13.58 -21.31
CA VAL A 375 -9.06 14.18 -20.27
C VAL A 375 -9.12 13.31 -19.01
N GLY A 376 -8.01 12.61 -18.75
CA GLY A 376 -7.79 11.86 -17.52
C GLY A 376 -6.91 12.60 -16.51
N SER A 377 -6.45 11.85 -15.51
CA SER A 377 -5.54 12.30 -14.45
C SER A 377 -4.26 12.92 -15.01
N THR A 378 -3.61 12.27 -15.98
CA THR A 378 -2.33 12.75 -16.53
C THR A 378 -2.52 13.93 -17.47
N GLU A 379 -3.57 13.96 -18.29
CA GLU A 379 -3.90 15.11 -19.14
C GLU A 379 -4.22 16.35 -18.28
N TYR A 380 -4.99 16.18 -17.20
CA TYR A 380 -5.25 17.26 -16.26
C TYR A 380 -3.97 17.72 -15.55
N MET A 381 -3.10 16.79 -15.14
CA MET A 381 -1.80 17.14 -14.53
C MET A 381 -0.94 18.00 -15.46
N ARG A 382 -0.88 17.65 -16.74
CA ARG A 382 -0.15 18.42 -17.76
C ARG A 382 -0.78 19.81 -17.96
N PHE A 383 -2.11 19.87 -18.05
CA PHE A 383 -2.86 21.13 -18.13
C PHE A 383 -2.62 22.04 -16.91
N ALA A 384 -2.56 21.46 -15.71
CA ALA A 384 -2.30 22.17 -14.45
C ALA A 384 -0.87 22.70 -14.32
N GLY A 385 0.01 22.40 -15.28
CA GLY A 385 1.38 22.90 -15.34
C GLY A 385 2.43 21.97 -14.73
N GLY A 386 2.07 20.71 -14.43
CA GLY A 386 3.01 19.64 -14.06
C GLY A 386 3.21 18.64 -15.20
N TYR A 387 3.65 17.44 -14.85
CA TYR A 387 3.73 16.31 -15.77
C TYR A 387 3.40 14.99 -15.07
N GLY A 388 3.05 13.95 -15.83
CA GLY A 388 2.68 12.69 -15.21
C GLY A 388 2.54 11.54 -16.17
N VAL A 389 2.65 10.34 -15.62
CA VAL A 389 2.59 9.10 -16.40
C VAL A 389 1.56 8.16 -15.80
N THR A 390 0.89 7.42 -16.68
CA THR A 390 0.03 6.31 -16.28
C THR A 390 0.82 5.02 -16.42
N LEU A 391 1.02 4.33 -15.31
CA LEU A 391 1.63 3.01 -15.28
C LEU A 391 0.53 1.95 -15.39
N GLU A 392 0.68 1.03 -16.33
CA GLU A 392 -0.18 -0.12 -16.52
C GLU A 392 0.58 -1.36 -16.05
N CYS A 393 0.28 -1.81 -14.82
CA CYS A 393 1.12 -2.77 -14.08
C CYS A 393 1.03 -4.21 -14.56
N GLY A 394 0.04 -4.55 -15.38
CA GLY A 394 -0.28 -5.93 -15.75
C GLY A 394 -1.77 -6.25 -15.63
N PRO A 395 -2.15 -7.53 -15.73
CA PRO A 395 -3.53 -7.99 -15.57
C PRO A 395 -4.09 -7.68 -14.17
N HIS A 396 -5.37 -7.30 -14.09
CA HIS A 396 -6.05 -6.98 -12.83
C HIS A 396 -5.93 -8.06 -11.75
N ASP A 397 -6.02 -9.33 -12.16
CA ASP A 397 -6.08 -10.49 -11.27
C ASP A 397 -4.70 -11.11 -11.00
N ASP A 398 -3.62 -10.55 -11.57
CA ASP A 398 -2.26 -11.03 -11.34
C ASP A 398 -1.66 -10.37 -10.08
N PRO A 399 -1.32 -11.15 -9.04
CA PRO A 399 -0.65 -10.63 -7.85
C PRO A 399 0.69 -9.94 -8.16
N ALA A 400 1.37 -10.30 -9.26
CA ALA A 400 2.62 -9.67 -9.67
C ALA A 400 2.43 -8.19 -10.07
N SER A 401 1.22 -7.80 -10.51
CA SER A 401 0.91 -6.40 -10.85
C SER A 401 1.13 -5.45 -9.67
N ALA A 402 0.87 -5.91 -8.43
CA ALA A 402 1.13 -5.09 -7.25
C ALA A 402 2.63 -4.87 -6.98
N GLU A 403 3.48 -5.85 -7.31
CA GLU A 403 4.93 -5.69 -7.21
C GLU A 403 5.45 -4.70 -8.25
N VAL A 404 4.95 -4.78 -9.49
CA VAL A 404 5.29 -3.81 -10.54
C VAL A 404 4.95 -2.38 -10.11
N GLY A 405 3.76 -2.17 -9.55
CA GLY A 405 3.36 -0.88 -9.02
C GLY A 405 4.26 -0.40 -7.88
N TYR A 406 4.64 -1.28 -6.96
CA TYR A 406 5.50 -0.93 -5.84
C TYR A 406 6.93 -0.56 -6.27
N GLU A 407 7.52 -1.36 -7.16
CA GLU A 407 8.85 -1.08 -7.73
C GLU A 407 8.86 0.23 -8.53
N ALA A 408 7.79 0.51 -9.29
CA ALA A 408 7.66 1.79 -9.99
C ALA A 408 7.57 2.99 -9.04
N ILE A 409 6.91 2.85 -7.88
CA ILE A 409 6.90 3.89 -6.84
C ILE A 409 8.32 4.13 -6.32
N LEU A 410 9.07 3.07 -6.00
CA LEU A 410 10.46 3.20 -5.54
C LEU A 410 11.34 3.88 -6.61
N ASN A 411 11.17 3.49 -7.87
CA ASN A 411 11.87 4.06 -9.00
C ASN A 411 11.54 5.54 -9.21
N ALA A 412 10.26 5.93 -9.12
CA ALA A 412 9.84 7.33 -9.21
C ALA A 412 10.44 8.17 -8.08
N LEU A 413 10.39 7.67 -6.84
CA LEU A 413 10.98 8.33 -5.67
C LEU A 413 12.51 8.52 -5.83
N ALA A 414 13.20 7.49 -6.31
CA ALA A 414 14.65 7.53 -6.55
C ALA A 414 15.01 8.47 -7.71
N HIS A 415 14.27 8.40 -8.82
CA HIS A 415 14.44 9.25 -10.00
C HIS A 415 14.32 10.74 -9.65
N LEU A 416 13.30 11.09 -8.85
CA LEU A 416 13.03 12.44 -8.37
C LEU A 416 13.90 12.85 -7.17
N GLN A 417 14.82 11.98 -6.72
CA GLN A 417 15.72 12.19 -5.59
C GLN A 417 15.01 12.48 -4.26
N LEU A 418 13.75 12.03 -4.12
CA LEU A 418 12.96 12.14 -2.90
C LEU A 418 13.51 11.23 -1.79
N ILE A 419 14.21 10.16 -2.16
CA ILE A 419 14.87 9.21 -1.26
C ILE A 419 16.39 9.15 -1.54
N ASP A 420 17.17 8.66 -0.58
CA ASP A 420 18.61 8.42 -0.73
C ASP A 420 18.87 7.10 -1.48
N ALA A 421 18.58 7.09 -2.78
CA ALA A 421 18.77 5.93 -3.66
C ALA A 421 19.46 6.37 -4.98
N PRO A 422 20.20 5.47 -5.65
CA PRO A 422 20.74 5.77 -6.97
C PRO A 422 19.62 6.00 -7.99
N LYS A 423 19.87 6.87 -8.99
CA LYS A 423 18.95 7.08 -10.11
C LYS A 423 18.71 5.73 -10.82
N PRO A 424 17.45 5.29 -11.03
CA PRO A 424 17.18 4.04 -11.71
C PRO A 424 17.72 4.03 -13.15
N CYS A 425 18.11 2.85 -13.61
CA CYS A 425 18.50 2.61 -15.00
C CYS A 425 17.30 2.77 -15.94
N VAL A 426 17.59 3.11 -17.20
CA VAL A 426 16.58 3.07 -18.26
C VAL A 426 16.18 1.62 -18.51
N SER A 427 14.89 1.30 -18.33
CA SER A 427 14.33 -0.04 -18.55
C SER A 427 13.67 -0.18 -19.93
N THR A 428 13.22 0.95 -20.51
CA THR A 428 12.48 0.94 -21.77
C THR A 428 13.33 0.49 -22.94
N ARG A 429 12.77 -0.45 -23.70
CA ARG A 429 13.34 -1.04 -24.92
C ARG A 429 12.56 -0.61 -26.16
N LYS A 430 11.31 -0.17 -25.97
CA LYS A 430 10.34 0.06 -27.02
C LYS A 430 9.52 1.32 -26.73
N ALA A 431 9.47 2.24 -27.69
CA ALA A 431 8.60 3.40 -27.64
C ALA A 431 7.60 3.34 -28.81
N ILE A 432 6.30 3.45 -28.50
CA ILE A 432 5.20 3.36 -29.47
C ILE A 432 4.47 4.69 -29.53
N HIS A 433 4.35 5.27 -30.73
CA HIS A 433 3.49 6.41 -30.99
C HIS A 433 2.16 5.91 -31.55
N ILE A 434 1.06 6.16 -30.87
CA ILE A 434 -0.28 5.86 -31.40
C ILE A 434 -0.58 6.87 -32.50
N ILE A 435 -0.95 6.38 -33.68
CA ILE A 435 -1.21 7.24 -34.85
C ILE A 435 -2.58 7.04 -35.46
N ASP A 436 -3.34 6.03 -35.07
CA ASP A 436 -4.68 5.81 -35.60
C ASP A 436 -5.55 4.98 -34.66
N VAL A 437 -6.85 5.00 -34.91
CA VAL A 437 -7.86 4.23 -34.20
C VAL A 437 -8.78 3.57 -35.22
N LEU A 438 -8.89 2.25 -35.14
CA LEU A 438 -9.78 1.49 -35.99
C LEU A 438 -11.09 1.24 -35.24
N VAL A 439 -12.20 1.66 -35.84
CA VAL A 439 -13.53 1.65 -35.21
C VAL A 439 -14.39 0.53 -35.80
N CYS A 440 -15.18 -0.13 -34.96
CA CYS A 440 -16.26 -1.02 -35.36
C CYS A 440 -17.35 -0.15 -35.99
N GLU A 441 -17.49 -0.16 -37.32
CA GLU A 441 -18.41 0.76 -38.00
C GLU A 441 -19.83 0.23 -37.97
N VAL A 442 -19.98 -1.09 -38.10
CA VAL A 442 -21.26 -1.80 -38.12
C VAL A 442 -21.13 -3.16 -37.42
N GLU A 443 -22.27 -3.75 -37.09
CA GLU A 443 -22.32 -5.08 -36.48
C GLU A 443 -21.69 -6.12 -37.42
N GLY A 444 -20.77 -6.94 -36.90
CA GLY A 444 -20.03 -7.94 -37.66
C GLY A 444 -18.60 -7.54 -38.06
N ASP A 445 -18.23 -6.27 -37.91
CA ASP A 445 -16.82 -5.85 -37.98
C ASP A 445 -16.04 -6.48 -36.81
N ARG A 446 -14.88 -7.09 -37.09
CA ARG A 446 -14.08 -7.79 -36.07
C ARG A 446 -12.59 -7.82 -36.37
N LEU A 447 -11.79 -7.96 -35.31
CA LEU A 447 -10.36 -8.25 -35.44
C LEU A 447 -10.16 -9.62 -36.11
N VAL A 448 -9.19 -9.71 -37.02
CA VAL A 448 -8.89 -10.97 -37.75
C VAL A 448 -8.14 -11.99 -36.91
N SER A 449 -7.56 -11.56 -35.79
CA SER A 449 -6.73 -12.36 -34.89
C SER A 449 -6.91 -11.87 -33.47
N ARG A 450 -6.50 -12.70 -32.51
CA ARG A 450 -6.41 -12.29 -31.11
C ARG A 450 -5.08 -11.58 -30.90
N TRP A 451 -5.15 -10.33 -30.47
CA TRP A 451 -4.01 -9.46 -30.26
C TRP A 451 -3.87 -9.12 -28.78
N LYS A 452 -2.65 -8.76 -28.38
CA LYS A 452 -2.32 -8.13 -27.11
C LYS A 452 -1.77 -6.73 -27.37
N THR A 453 -1.88 -5.85 -26.38
CA THR A 453 -1.24 -4.53 -26.45
C THR A 453 0.27 -4.68 -26.63
N GLY A 454 0.82 -4.07 -27.68
CA GLY A 454 2.24 -4.12 -28.01
C GLY A 454 2.62 -5.22 -29.00
N ASP A 455 1.67 -6.03 -29.49
CA ASP A 455 1.91 -7.00 -30.56
C ASP A 455 2.31 -6.30 -31.86
N THR A 456 3.33 -6.85 -32.53
CA THR A 456 3.84 -6.32 -33.80
C THR A 456 3.00 -6.79 -34.99
N VAL A 457 2.78 -5.90 -35.94
CA VAL A 457 2.15 -6.22 -37.23
C VAL A 457 2.99 -5.72 -38.39
N GLY A 458 3.06 -6.50 -39.46
CA GLY A 458 3.78 -6.17 -40.69
C GLY A 458 2.95 -5.30 -41.64
N ALA A 459 3.62 -4.58 -42.55
CA ALA A 459 2.93 -3.84 -43.61
C ALA A 459 2.09 -4.80 -44.48
N GLY A 460 0.84 -4.45 -44.74
CA GLY A 460 -0.11 -5.26 -45.50
C GLY A 460 -0.75 -6.41 -44.72
N GLN A 461 -0.41 -6.60 -43.44
CA GLN A 461 -1.04 -7.62 -42.61
C GLN A 461 -2.50 -7.28 -42.34
N ALA A 462 -3.40 -8.25 -42.49
CA ALA A 462 -4.81 -8.08 -42.17
C ALA A 462 -5.01 -7.76 -40.68
N LEU A 463 -5.85 -6.77 -40.39
CA LEU A 463 -6.17 -6.31 -39.03
C LEU A 463 -7.65 -6.52 -38.70
N ILE A 464 -8.55 -6.11 -39.61
CA ILE A 464 -10.00 -6.17 -39.42
C ILE A 464 -10.66 -6.85 -40.61
N MET A 465 -11.63 -7.70 -40.32
CA MET A 465 -12.61 -8.20 -41.27
C MET A 465 -13.87 -7.36 -41.11
N ARG A 466 -14.24 -6.61 -42.14
CA ARG A 466 -15.50 -5.85 -42.18
C ARG A 466 -16.68 -6.79 -42.41
N ALA A 467 -17.87 -6.36 -41.97
CA ALA A 467 -19.10 -7.14 -42.17
C ALA A 467 -19.43 -7.42 -43.65
N ASN A 468 -18.99 -6.54 -44.57
CA ASN A 468 -19.14 -6.71 -46.01
C ASN A 468 -18.09 -7.65 -46.66
N GLY A 469 -17.18 -8.23 -45.87
CA GLY A 469 -16.08 -9.09 -46.33
C GLY A 469 -14.80 -8.35 -46.74
N GLU A 470 -14.76 -7.02 -46.66
CA GLU A 470 -13.55 -6.23 -46.89
C GLU A 470 -12.53 -6.45 -45.77
N ILE A 471 -11.24 -6.50 -46.14
CA ILE A 471 -10.14 -6.64 -45.18
C ILE A 471 -9.42 -5.30 -45.05
N VAL A 472 -9.40 -4.76 -43.82
CA VAL A 472 -8.53 -3.63 -43.48
C VAL A 472 -7.16 -4.17 -43.12
N ILE A 473 -6.14 -3.66 -43.81
CA ILE A 473 -4.74 -4.06 -43.64
C ILE A 473 -3.93 -2.97 -42.94
N ALA A 474 -2.86 -3.37 -42.26
CA ALA A 474 -1.90 -2.45 -41.67
C ALA A 474 -1.20 -1.64 -42.78
N PRO A 475 -1.27 -0.30 -42.77
CA PRO A 475 -0.70 0.52 -43.84
C PRO A 475 0.84 0.52 -43.83
N ARG A 476 1.44 0.12 -42.70
CA ARG A 476 2.89 0.00 -42.48
C ARG A 476 3.15 -0.97 -41.33
N ALA A 477 4.42 -1.30 -41.09
CA ALA A 477 4.78 -2.02 -39.88
C ALA A 477 4.45 -1.19 -38.64
N GLY A 478 3.91 -1.83 -37.60
CA GLY A 478 3.41 -1.14 -36.43
C GLY A 478 3.03 -2.08 -35.29
N PHE A 479 2.18 -1.58 -34.42
CA PHE A 479 1.77 -2.24 -33.18
C PHE A 479 0.26 -2.12 -32.96
N ILE A 480 -0.34 -3.14 -32.35
CA ILE A 480 -1.73 -3.12 -31.89
C ILE A 480 -1.79 -2.70 -30.44
N ILE A 481 -2.64 -1.72 -30.12
CA ILE A 481 -2.83 -1.19 -28.76
C ILE A 481 -4.32 -1.30 -28.40
N PHE A 482 -4.62 -1.78 -27.19
CA PHE A 482 -5.99 -1.96 -26.67
C PHE A 482 -6.96 -2.66 -27.64
N PRO A 483 -6.68 -3.90 -28.04
CA PRO A 483 -7.61 -4.67 -28.85
C PRO A 483 -8.89 -4.99 -28.07
N ASN A 484 -10.04 -4.84 -28.73
CA ASN A 484 -11.36 -5.11 -28.18
C ASN A 484 -12.08 -6.17 -29.04
N GLU A 485 -12.02 -7.43 -28.58
CA GLU A 485 -12.68 -8.56 -29.27
C GLU A 485 -14.22 -8.48 -29.23
N ASN A 486 -14.78 -7.68 -28.32
CA ASN A 486 -16.22 -7.55 -28.10
C ASN A 486 -16.73 -6.14 -28.46
N ALA A 487 -16.05 -5.46 -29.39
CA ALA A 487 -16.39 -4.10 -29.82
C ALA A 487 -17.80 -4.06 -30.44
N LYS A 488 -18.64 -3.16 -29.94
CA LYS A 488 -19.95 -2.87 -30.54
C LYS A 488 -19.82 -1.78 -31.58
N PRO A 489 -20.82 -1.60 -32.46
CA PRO A 489 -20.79 -0.51 -33.43
C PRO A 489 -20.59 0.86 -32.77
N GLY A 490 -19.61 1.61 -33.25
CA GLY A 490 -19.13 2.86 -32.70
C GLY A 490 -17.95 2.75 -31.72
N ASP A 491 -17.63 1.55 -31.21
CA ASP A 491 -16.50 1.32 -30.32
C ASP A 491 -15.19 1.19 -31.10
N GLY A 492 -14.06 1.51 -30.45
CA GLY A 492 -12.74 1.17 -30.98
C GLY A 492 -12.54 -0.34 -31.00
N LEU A 493 -12.16 -0.89 -32.16
CA LEU A 493 -11.67 -2.27 -32.30
C LEU A 493 -10.23 -2.38 -31.78
N CYS A 494 -9.38 -1.43 -32.15
CA CYS A 494 -8.04 -1.27 -31.59
C CYS A 494 -7.45 0.09 -32.00
N TYR A 495 -6.36 0.46 -31.35
CA TYR A 495 -5.51 1.56 -31.77
C TYR A 495 -4.29 1.01 -32.52
N PHE A 496 -3.84 1.75 -33.52
CA PHE A 496 -2.66 1.41 -34.32
C PHE A 496 -1.51 2.35 -33.98
N GLY A 497 -0.39 1.76 -33.58
CA GLY A 497 0.84 2.47 -33.24
C GLY A 497 1.99 2.17 -34.18
N VAL A 498 3.00 3.03 -34.18
CA VAL A 498 4.26 2.86 -34.90
C VAL A 498 5.43 3.04 -33.94
N ALA A 499 6.63 2.60 -34.35
CA ALA A 499 7.84 2.91 -33.60
C ALA A 499 7.98 4.43 -33.47
N SER A 500 8.19 4.91 -32.25
CA SER A 500 8.30 6.34 -32.01
C SER A 500 9.65 6.89 -32.50
N GLU A 501 9.60 8.07 -33.11
CA GLU A 501 10.80 8.86 -33.43
C GLU A 501 11.33 9.66 -32.23
N ARG A 502 10.60 9.69 -31.11
CA ARG A 502 10.98 10.41 -29.90
C ARG A 502 12.01 9.60 -29.11
N THR A 503 13.15 10.21 -28.83
CA THR A 503 14.08 9.74 -27.80
C THR A 503 13.55 10.19 -26.45
N PHE A 504 13.30 9.24 -25.56
CA PHE A 504 12.85 9.45 -24.20
C PHE A 504 14.01 9.46 -23.21
#